data_AF-A0A519LAM3-F1
#
_entry.id   AF-A0A519LAM3-F1
#
_cell.length_a   1.000
_cell.length_b   1.000
_cell.length_c   1.000
_cell.angle_alpha   90.00
_cell.angle_beta   90.00
_cell.angle_gamma   90.00
#
_symmetry.space_group_name_H-M   'P 1'
#
loop_
_entity.id
_entity.type
_entity.pdbx_description
1 polymer ?
#
loop_
_entity_poly.entity_id
_entity_poly.type
_entity_poly.pdbx_seq_one_letter_code
_entity_poly.pdbx_strand_id
1 'polypeptide(L)'
;MNARSRMGKYVPAIVTGLIVLVVVAVLLGVLGFRGFAAWYIPIFAGGITAYLMANLQGTKAGPAATEAQKSAVLNLRPSPGKGLILVHRQGFVGKMAGMEVTLDGRVLAQLKSPQFTAVEVDPGPHSLGFGFVGLAAAQNKPEIVQMTVAEGQVVAWRATVSMGMTSKNTIKVERDDQVESLTDDLRRMKMIAPAVA
;
A
#
# COMPACT_ATOMS: atom_id res chain seq x y z
N MET A 1 -20.46 -13.46 7.23
CA MET A 1 -20.39 -12.78 5.92
C MET A 1 -20.41 -13.82 4.80
N ASN A 2 -21.46 -13.81 3.95
CA ASN A 2 -21.73 -14.84 2.92
C ASN A 2 -20.72 -14.82 1.76
N ALA A 3 -20.32 -15.99 1.27
CA ALA A 3 -19.34 -16.13 0.19
C ALA A 3 -19.73 -15.41 -1.13
N ARG A 4 -21.04 -15.31 -1.43
CA ARG A 4 -21.56 -14.54 -2.57
C ARG A 4 -21.19 -13.06 -2.54
N SER A 5 -21.14 -12.42 -1.37
CA SER A 5 -20.79 -11.00 -1.29
C SER A 5 -19.29 -10.74 -1.47
N ARG A 6 -18.44 -11.74 -1.19
CA ARG A 6 -16.98 -11.66 -1.45
C ARG A 6 -16.64 -11.75 -2.93
N MET A 7 -17.32 -12.61 -3.68
CA MET A 7 -17.01 -12.84 -5.10
C MET A 7 -17.42 -11.66 -5.99
N GLY A 8 -18.56 -11.02 -5.68
CA GLY A 8 -19.04 -9.83 -6.40
C GLY A 8 -18.04 -8.67 -6.41
N LYS A 9 -17.25 -8.50 -5.35
CA LYS A 9 -16.23 -7.44 -5.23
C LYS A 9 -15.13 -7.55 -6.31
N TYR A 10 -14.83 -8.76 -6.78
CA TYR A 10 -13.72 -9.00 -7.71
C TYR A 10 -14.16 -9.25 -9.15
N VAL A 11 -15.47 -9.23 -9.43
CA VAL A 11 -16.00 -9.39 -10.79
C VAL A 11 -15.36 -8.40 -11.77
N PRO A 12 -15.22 -7.09 -11.47
CA PRO A 12 -14.57 -6.17 -12.39
C PRO A 12 -13.12 -6.57 -12.69
N ALA A 13 -12.36 -7.02 -11.68
CA ALA A 13 -10.98 -7.48 -11.88
C ALA A 13 -10.89 -8.72 -12.77
N ILE A 14 -11.80 -9.69 -12.57
CA ILE A 14 -11.88 -10.91 -13.39
C ILE A 14 -12.20 -10.53 -14.85
N VAL A 15 -13.19 -9.66 -15.06
CA VAL A 15 -13.57 -9.19 -16.40
C VAL A 15 -12.40 -8.47 -17.08
N THR A 16 -11.68 -7.59 -16.38
CA THR A 16 -10.48 -6.94 -16.93
C THR A 16 -9.42 -7.96 -17.36
N GLY A 17 -9.17 -9.00 -16.56
CA GLY A 17 -8.23 -10.05 -16.91
C GLY A 17 -8.66 -10.85 -18.15
N LEU A 18 -9.94 -11.18 -18.28
CA LEU A 18 -10.48 -11.85 -19.46
C LEU A 18 -10.35 -11.00 -20.72
N ILE A 19 -10.57 -9.68 -20.62
CA ILE A 19 -10.37 -8.75 -21.75
C ILE A 19 -8.90 -8.78 -22.19
N VAL A 20 -7.95 -8.69 -21.25
CA VAL A 20 -6.51 -8.75 -21.57
C VAL A 20 -6.14 -10.08 -22.23
N LEU A 21 -6.66 -11.20 -21.72
CA LEU A 21 -6.46 -12.51 -22.35
C LEU A 21 -6.91 -12.49 -23.82
N VAL A 22 -8.14 -12.07 -24.09
CA VAL A 22 -8.68 -12.05 -25.46
C VAL A 22 -7.84 -11.15 -26.38
N VAL A 23 -7.50 -9.94 -25.92
CA VAL A 23 -6.69 -8.98 -26.70
C VAL A 23 -5.31 -9.57 -27.02
N VAL A 24 -4.62 -10.14 -26.04
CA VAL A 24 -3.29 -10.74 -26.25
C VAL A 24 -3.37 -11.96 -27.17
N ALA A 25 -4.40 -12.79 -27.02
CA ALA A 25 -4.61 -13.95 -27.89
C ALA A 25 -4.83 -13.54 -29.36
N VAL A 26 -5.64 -12.51 -29.59
CA VAL A 26 -5.88 -11.97 -30.94
C VAL A 26 -4.60 -11.39 -31.54
N LEU A 27 -3.84 -10.59 -30.78
CA LEU A 27 -2.58 -10.01 -31.25
C LEU A 27 -1.55 -11.08 -31.63
N LEU A 28 -1.38 -12.10 -30.78
CA LEU A 28 -0.47 -13.21 -31.07
C LEU A 28 -0.92 -14.01 -32.31
N GLY A 29 -2.23 -14.21 -32.47
CA GLY A 29 -2.80 -14.83 -33.66
C GLY A 29 -2.52 -14.05 -34.94
N VAL A 30 -2.67 -12.71 -34.91
CA VAL A 30 -2.34 -11.81 -36.03
C VAL A 30 -0.84 -11.85 -36.36
N LEU A 31 0.02 -11.96 -35.34
CA LEU A 31 1.47 -12.10 -35.50
C LEU A 31 1.92 -13.51 -35.92
N GLY A 32 0.98 -14.43 -36.17
CA GLY A 32 1.27 -15.77 -36.68
C GLY A 32 1.68 -16.80 -35.62
N PHE A 33 1.63 -16.46 -34.33
CA PHE A 33 1.84 -17.44 -33.26
C PHE A 33 0.68 -18.44 -33.22
N ARG A 34 1.00 -19.74 -33.26
CA ARG A 34 0.03 -20.83 -33.28
C ARG A 34 0.40 -21.94 -32.30
N GLY A 35 -0.57 -22.78 -31.97
CA GLY A 35 -0.37 -23.94 -31.09
C GLY A 35 -0.51 -23.63 -29.61
N PHE A 36 -0.13 -24.60 -28.76
CA PHE A 36 -0.38 -24.58 -27.33
C PHE A 36 0.25 -23.38 -26.60
N ALA A 37 1.44 -22.93 -27.04
CA ALA A 37 2.11 -21.75 -26.49
C ALA A 37 1.36 -20.44 -26.75
N ALA A 38 0.56 -20.36 -27.82
CA ALA A 38 -0.26 -19.19 -28.14
C ALA A 38 -1.39 -18.94 -27.14
N TRP A 39 -1.73 -19.94 -26.31
CA TRP A 39 -2.75 -19.83 -25.27
C TRP A 39 -2.16 -19.60 -23.88
N TYR A 40 -0.95 -20.11 -23.61
CA TYR A 40 -0.31 -19.92 -22.31
C TYR A 40 -0.02 -18.44 -22.02
N ILE A 41 0.57 -17.70 -22.97
CA ILE A 41 0.89 -16.28 -22.78
C ILE A 41 -0.37 -15.45 -22.46
N PRO A 42 -1.47 -15.53 -23.24
CA PRO A 42 -2.71 -14.84 -22.92
C PRO A 42 -3.33 -15.23 -21.58
N ILE A 43 -3.35 -16.52 -21.24
CA ILE A 43 -3.93 -17.01 -19.98
C ILE A 43 -3.17 -16.43 -18.79
N PHE A 44 -1.83 -16.47 -18.83
CA PHE A 44 -1.00 -15.91 -17.77
C PHE A 44 -1.13 -14.40 -17.70
N ALA A 45 -1.11 -13.70 -18.84
CA ALA A 45 -1.30 -12.26 -18.89
C ALA A 45 -2.65 -11.86 -18.26
N GLY A 46 -3.75 -12.49 -18.68
CA GLY A 46 -5.07 -12.23 -18.12
C GLY A 46 -5.19 -12.57 -16.64
N GLY A 47 -4.63 -13.71 -16.21
CA GLY A 47 -4.62 -14.14 -14.81
C GLY A 47 -3.83 -13.18 -13.91
N ILE A 48 -2.64 -12.77 -14.33
CA ILE A 48 -1.83 -11.77 -13.63
C ILE A 48 -2.59 -10.44 -13.56
N THR A 49 -3.16 -9.96 -14.67
CA THR A 49 -3.96 -8.73 -14.67
C THR A 49 -5.13 -8.80 -13.70
N ALA A 50 -5.90 -9.89 -13.69
CA ALA A 50 -7.01 -10.06 -12.76
C ALA A 50 -6.54 -10.03 -11.31
N TYR A 51 -5.45 -10.73 -10.99
CA TYR A 51 -4.86 -10.74 -9.64
C TYR A 51 -4.42 -9.35 -9.19
N LEU A 52 -3.74 -8.60 -10.07
CA LEU A 52 -3.27 -7.25 -9.80
C LEU A 52 -4.44 -6.28 -9.59
N MET A 53 -5.46 -6.33 -10.44
CA MET A 53 -6.66 -5.50 -10.31
C MET A 53 -7.48 -5.82 -9.07
N ALA A 54 -7.57 -7.09 -8.68
CA ALA A 54 -8.26 -7.50 -7.47
C ALA A 54 -7.57 -6.96 -6.20
N ASN A 55 -6.24 -6.94 -6.17
CA ASN A 55 -5.48 -6.29 -5.09
C ASN A 55 -5.70 -4.76 -5.06
N LEU A 56 -5.75 -4.14 -6.24
CA LEU A 56 -6.02 -2.71 -6.38
C LEU A 56 -7.41 -2.32 -5.83
N GLN A 57 -8.45 -3.08 -6.21
CA GLN A 57 -9.83 -2.93 -5.74
C GLN A 57 -9.99 -3.31 -4.26
N GLY A 58 -9.12 -4.18 -3.76
CA GLY A 58 -9.04 -4.53 -2.35
C GLY A 58 -8.65 -3.35 -1.44
N THR A 59 -7.89 -2.40 -1.99
CA THR A 59 -7.31 -1.28 -1.27
C THR A 59 -8.22 -0.05 -1.33
N LYS A 60 -8.75 0.36 -0.18
CA LYS A 60 -9.52 1.60 -0.02
C LYS A 60 -8.61 2.71 0.48
N ALA A 61 -7.67 3.13 -0.38
CA ALA A 61 -6.84 4.29 -0.08
C ALA A 61 -7.76 5.51 0.14
N GLY A 62 -7.54 6.24 1.24
CA GLY A 62 -8.26 7.48 1.53
C GLY A 62 -8.03 8.55 0.46
N PRO A 63 -8.68 9.72 0.59
CA PRO A 63 -8.43 10.83 -0.31
C PRO A 63 -6.95 11.22 -0.31
N ALA A 64 -6.48 11.70 -1.46
CA ALA A 64 -5.16 12.33 -1.51
C ALA A 64 -5.17 13.55 -0.58
N ALA A 65 -4.09 13.76 0.16
CA ALA A 65 -3.92 15.02 0.89
C ALA A 65 -3.79 16.17 -0.12
N THR A 66 -4.24 17.36 0.27
CA THR A 66 -4.05 18.57 -0.55
C THR A 66 -2.57 18.94 -0.62
N GLU A 67 -2.16 19.71 -1.62
CA GLU A 67 -0.78 20.20 -1.71
C GLU A 67 -0.40 21.07 -0.50
N ALA A 68 -1.36 21.80 0.09
CA ALA A 68 -1.15 22.57 1.31
C ALA A 68 -0.93 21.68 2.55
N GLN A 69 -1.68 20.58 2.68
CA GLN A 69 -1.45 19.61 3.75
C GLN A 69 -0.09 18.92 3.59
N LYS A 70 0.23 18.53 2.36
CA LYS A 70 1.52 17.91 2.05
C LYS A 70 2.68 18.86 2.33
N SER A 71 2.59 20.13 1.93
CA SER A 71 3.66 21.10 2.19
C SER A 71 3.85 21.39 3.68
N ALA A 72 2.76 21.45 4.46
CA ALA A 72 2.83 21.62 5.91
C ALA A 72 3.60 20.46 6.58
N VAL A 73 3.29 19.21 6.21
CA VAL A 73 4.00 18.02 6.72
C VAL A 73 5.47 18.03 6.30
N LEU A 74 5.77 18.43 5.06
CA LEU A 74 7.14 18.48 4.54
C LEU A 74 8.01 19.56 5.20
N ASN A 75 7.44 20.46 5.99
CA ASN A 75 8.21 21.37 6.84
C ASN A 75 8.73 20.70 8.12
N LEU A 76 8.30 19.46 8.40
CA LEU A 76 8.73 18.65 9.55
C LEU A 76 8.60 19.40 10.89
N ARG A 77 7.57 20.24 11.01
CA ARG A 77 7.27 21.02 12.21
C ARG A 77 5.87 20.66 12.70
N PRO A 78 5.75 19.82 13.73
CA PRO A 78 4.48 19.57 14.39
C PRO A 78 3.93 20.86 15.01
N SER A 79 2.61 20.94 15.16
CA SER A 79 1.95 21.96 15.98
C SER A 79 2.50 21.98 17.41
N PRO A 80 2.50 23.15 18.10
CA PRO A 80 2.89 23.22 19.51
C PRO A 80 2.11 22.23 20.38
N GLY A 81 2.79 21.55 21.31
CA GLY A 81 2.18 20.50 22.13
C GLY A 81 1.95 19.16 21.42
N LYS A 82 2.39 18.97 20.17
CA LYS A 82 2.23 17.73 19.39
C LYS A 82 3.57 17.15 18.94
N GLY A 83 3.56 15.85 18.65
CA GLY A 83 4.56 15.19 17.81
C GLY A 83 4.00 14.89 16.41
N LEU A 84 4.86 14.51 15.47
CA LEU A 84 4.48 14.12 14.11
C LEU A 84 4.95 12.71 13.81
N ILE A 85 4.02 11.85 13.41
CA ILE A 85 4.32 10.52 12.90
C ILE A 85 4.20 10.55 11.38
N LEU A 86 5.27 10.12 10.71
CA LEU A 86 5.34 9.91 9.28
C LEU A 86 5.46 8.42 8.99
N VAL A 87 4.63 7.92 8.09
CA VAL A 87 4.73 6.53 7.62
C VAL A 87 4.75 6.54 6.12
N HIS A 88 5.81 5.99 5.53
CA HIS A 88 5.90 5.84 4.09
C HIS A 88 6.13 4.40 3.71
N ARG A 89 5.60 4.07 2.53
CA ARG A 89 5.70 2.75 1.95
C ARG A 89 6.54 2.81 0.69
N GLN A 90 7.53 1.92 0.61
CA GLN A 90 8.44 1.83 -0.52
C GLN A 90 8.63 0.38 -0.96
N GLY A 91 9.21 0.20 -2.16
CA GLY A 91 9.56 -1.10 -2.73
C GLY A 91 8.69 -1.49 -3.92
N PHE A 92 9.27 -2.32 -4.79
CA PHE A 92 8.63 -2.81 -6.01
C PHE A 92 7.72 -4.02 -5.75
N VAL A 93 8.12 -4.90 -4.83
CA VAL A 93 7.38 -6.12 -4.47
C VAL A 93 6.02 -5.74 -3.89
N GLY A 94 4.95 -6.28 -4.47
CA GLY A 94 3.60 -6.05 -3.98
C GLY A 94 3.12 -4.59 -4.07
N LYS A 95 3.71 -3.77 -4.96
CA LYS A 95 3.47 -2.32 -5.08
C LYS A 95 1.99 -1.92 -5.08
N MET A 96 1.15 -2.73 -5.71
CA MET A 96 -0.30 -2.50 -5.83
C MET A 96 -1.15 -3.09 -4.71
N ALA A 97 -0.63 -4.02 -3.92
CA ALA A 97 -1.34 -4.60 -2.78
C ALA A 97 -1.34 -3.59 -1.64
N GLY A 98 -2.48 -3.06 -1.23
CA GLY A 98 -2.57 -2.07 -0.16
C GLY A 98 -2.03 -2.58 1.18
N MET A 99 -1.45 -1.66 1.94
CA MET A 99 -1.02 -1.88 3.31
C MET A 99 -1.77 -0.93 4.23
N GLU A 100 -2.57 -1.48 5.12
CA GLU A 100 -3.20 -0.76 6.20
C GLU A 100 -2.18 -0.44 7.27
N VAL A 101 -2.13 0.84 7.61
CA VAL A 101 -1.40 1.39 8.73
C VAL A 101 -2.44 1.72 9.79
N THR A 102 -2.23 1.24 11.02
CA THR A 102 -3.08 1.56 12.17
C THR A 102 -2.29 2.34 13.19
N LEU A 103 -2.89 3.37 13.78
CA LEU A 103 -2.36 4.08 14.95
C LEU A 103 -3.26 3.76 16.13
N ASP A 104 -2.70 3.21 17.21
CA ASP A 104 -3.43 2.91 18.45
C ASP A 104 -4.70 2.06 18.21
N GLY A 105 -4.55 1.06 17.33
CA GLY A 105 -5.61 0.14 16.94
C GLY A 105 -6.66 0.71 15.97
N ARG A 106 -6.54 2.00 15.58
CA ARG A 106 -7.44 2.64 14.62
C ARG A 106 -6.79 2.75 13.25
N VAL A 107 -7.57 2.58 12.19
CA VAL A 107 -7.06 2.70 10.82
C VAL A 107 -6.60 4.13 10.56
N LEU A 108 -5.30 4.30 10.34
CA LEU A 108 -4.70 5.58 9.98
C LEU A 108 -4.79 5.83 8.48
N ALA A 109 -4.31 4.88 7.66
CA ALA A 109 -4.38 4.98 6.21
C ALA A 109 -4.19 3.61 5.54
N GLN A 110 -4.55 3.52 4.27
CA GLN A 110 -4.14 2.39 3.42
C GLN A 110 -3.21 2.89 2.31
N LEU A 111 -1.94 2.46 2.35
CA LEU A 111 -0.87 2.92 1.48
C LEU A 111 -0.53 1.89 0.40
N LYS A 112 -0.40 2.34 -0.85
CA LYS A 112 0.30 1.65 -1.95
C LYS A 112 1.76 2.11 -2.00
N SER A 113 2.62 1.47 -2.78
CA SER A 113 4.00 1.97 -2.99
C SER A 113 4.09 2.77 -4.32
N PRO A 114 4.84 3.88 -4.39
CA PRO A 114 5.33 4.69 -3.28
C PRO A 114 4.25 5.68 -2.80
N GLN A 115 3.86 5.63 -1.54
CA GLN A 115 2.93 6.57 -0.91
C GLN A 115 3.28 6.75 0.56
N PHE A 116 2.85 7.86 1.14
CA PHE A 116 3.02 8.12 2.57
C PHE A 116 1.77 8.73 3.20
N THR A 117 1.69 8.68 4.52
CA THR A 117 0.73 9.42 5.33
C THR A 117 1.47 10.04 6.50
N ALA A 118 0.87 11.05 7.11
CA ALA A 118 1.41 11.67 8.30
C ALA A 118 0.26 12.17 9.17
N VAL A 119 0.49 12.16 10.48
CA VAL A 119 -0.50 12.56 11.48
C VAL A 119 0.20 13.16 12.69
N GLU A 120 -0.37 14.24 13.21
CA GLU A 120 0.07 14.81 14.48
C GLU A 120 -0.54 14.02 15.65
N VAL A 121 0.23 13.79 16.69
CA VAL A 121 -0.18 13.03 17.87
C VAL A 121 0.15 13.76 19.15
N ASP A 122 -0.59 13.42 20.21
CA ASP A 122 -0.24 13.85 21.56
C ASP A 122 1.11 13.25 21.99
N PRO A 123 1.94 13.94 22.77
CA PRO A 123 3.16 13.36 23.29
C PRO A 123 2.88 12.15 24.19
N GLY A 124 3.55 11.03 23.95
CA GLY A 124 3.34 9.82 24.72
C GLY A 124 3.63 8.51 23.97
N PRO A 125 3.23 7.38 24.55
CA PRO A 125 3.35 6.07 23.92
C PRO A 125 2.29 5.89 22.82
N HIS A 126 2.74 5.38 21.66
CA HIS A 126 1.90 5.05 20.52
C HIS A 126 2.28 3.69 19.94
N SER A 127 1.30 3.04 19.32
CA SER A 127 1.46 1.79 18.59
C SER A 127 1.13 1.98 17.11
N LEU A 128 2.07 1.59 16.24
CA LEU A 128 1.87 1.54 14.80
C LEU A 128 1.74 0.10 14.34
N GLY A 129 0.60 -0.24 13.75
CA GLY A 129 0.35 -1.54 13.14
C GLY A 129 0.42 -1.47 11.62
N PHE A 130 0.88 -2.55 11.01
CA PHE A 130 1.03 -2.70 9.56
C PHE A 130 0.46 -4.03 9.12
N GLY A 131 -0.39 -4.03 8.09
CA GLY A 131 -0.98 -5.25 7.55
C GLY A 131 -1.43 -5.11 6.11
N PHE A 132 -1.35 -6.19 5.32
CA PHE A 132 -1.92 -6.19 3.98
C PHE A 132 -3.45 -6.19 3.99
N VAL A 133 -4.03 -5.52 2.98
CA VAL A 133 -5.47 -5.54 2.70
C VAL A 133 -5.77 -6.21 1.36
N GLY A 134 -7.05 -6.50 1.12
CA GLY A 134 -7.50 -7.13 -0.12
C GLY A 134 -7.11 -8.61 -0.19
N LEU A 135 -6.76 -9.11 -1.38
CA LEU A 135 -6.37 -10.50 -1.55
C LEU A 135 -5.06 -10.83 -0.83
N ALA A 136 -4.13 -9.87 -0.76
CA ALA A 136 -2.88 -10.02 -0.03
C ALA A 136 -3.06 -10.17 1.50
N ALA A 137 -4.25 -9.82 2.05
CA ALA A 137 -4.54 -10.00 3.47
C ALA A 137 -4.44 -11.47 3.93
N ALA A 138 -4.76 -12.43 3.05
CA ALA A 138 -4.64 -13.85 3.36
C ALA A 138 -3.18 -14.31 3.56
N GLN A 139 -2.23 -13.57 3.01
CA GLN A 139 -0.79 -13.83 3.12
C GLN A 139 -0.10 -12.90 4.13
N ASN A 140 -0.89 -12.19 4.93
CA ASN A 140 -0.40 -11.18 5.86
C ASN A 140 0.25 -11.80 7.10
N LYS A 141 1.44 -11.31 7.45
CA LYS A 141 2.00 -11.39 8.80
C LYS A 141 2.06 -9.95 9.33
N PRO A 142 1.06 -9.50 10.09
CA PRO A 142 1.02 -8.12 10.55
C PRO A 142 2.19 -7.84 11.50
N GLU A 143 2.65 -6.60 11.48
CA GLU A 143 3.74 -6.11 12.33
C GLU A 143 3.21 -4.94 13.17
N ILE A 144 3.53 -4.93 14.46
CA ILE A 144 3.18 -3.84 15.37
C ILE A 144 4.45 -3.35 16.02
N VAL A 145 4.68 -2.05 15.94
CA VAL A 145 5.82 -1.39 16.56
C VAL A 145 5.31 -0.42 17.61
N GLN A 146 5.93 -0.48 18.79
CA GLN A 146 5.68 0.44 19.89
C GLN A 146 6.71 1.56 19.83
N MET A 147 6.29 2.79 20.08
CA MET A 147 7.19 3.94 20.15
C MET A 147 6.69 4.96 21.16
N THR A 148 7.57 5.86 21.54
CA THR A 148 7.22 7.06 22.30
C THR A 148 7.55 8.27 21.45
N VAL A 149 6.59 9.19 21.32
CA VAL A 149 6.75 10.43 20.57
C VAL A 149 6.74 11.58 21.58
N ALA A 150 7.80 12.36 21.62
CA ALA A 150 7.89 13.57 22.44
C ALA A 150 7.27 14.77 21.72
N GLU A 151 6.99 15.84 22.46
CA GLU A 151 6.58 17.12 21.89
C GLU A 151 7.65 17.65 20.91
N GLY A 152 7.21 18.15 19.75
CA GLY A 152 8.08 18.64 18.69
C GLY A 152 8.85 17.54 17.95
N GLN A 153 8.77 16.28 18.39
CA GLN A 153 9.46 15.18 17.76
C GLN A 153 8.77 14.76 16.46
N VAL A 154 9.58 14.54 15.44
CA VAL A 154 9.15 13.87 14.21
C VAL A 154 9.71 12.45 14.19
N VAL A 155 8.85 11.47 13.98
CA VAL A 155 9.26 10.06 13.84
C VAL A 155 8.78 9.54 12.48
N ALA A 156 9.72 9.06 11.67
CA ALA A 156 9.43 8.48 10.37
C ALA A 156 9.63 6.96 10.37
N TRP A 157 8.71 6.25 9.74
CA TRP A 157 8.77 4.80 9.56
C TRP A 157 8.66 4.44 8.09
N ARG A 158 9.59 3.61 7.64
CA ARG A 158 9.59 2.97 6.33
C ARG A 158 9.04 1.57 6.44
N ALA A 159 8.00 1.29 5.68
CA ALA A 159 7.45 -0.05 5.56
C ALA A 159 7.71 -0.61 4.15
N THR A 160 8.33 -1.78 4.10
CA THR A 160 8.66 -2.49 2.85
C THR A 160 8.10 -3.92 2.87
N VAL A 161 7.79 -4.44 1.69
CA VAL A 161 7.38 -5.84 1.54
C VAL A 161 8.63 -6.69 1.25
N SER A 162 8.91 -7.66 2.10
CA SER A 162 9.91 -8.69 1.85
C SER A 162 9.22 -10.00 1.49
N MET A 163 9.63 -10.60 0.37
CA MET A 163 9.30 -12.00 0.10
C MET A 163 9.97 -12.84 1.19
N GLY A 164 9.20 -13.49 2.04
CA GLY A 164 9.73 -14.45 3.00
C GLY A 164 10.14 -15.75 2.29
N MET A 165 11.16 -16.45 2.80
CA MET A 165 11.43 -17.83 2.36
C MET A 165 10.32 -18.81 2.80
N THR A 166 9.57 -18.45 3.83
CA THR A 166 8.36 -19.15 4.30
C THR A 166 7.11 -18.53 3.69
N SER A 167 6.07 -19.34 3.45
CA SER A 167 4.84 -19.10 2.66
C SER A 167 3.99 -17.84 2.92
N LYS A 168 4.42 -16.89 3.75
CA LYS A 168 3.74 -15.62 4.03
C LYS A 168 4.67 -14.43 3.75
N ASN A 169 4.12 -13.37 3.17
CA ASN A 169 4.87 -12.14 2.92
C ASN A 169 5.13 -11.43 4.25
N THR A 170 6.38 -11.05 4.48
CA THR A 170 6.78 -10.34 5.69
C THR A 170 6.79 -8.85 5.38
N ILE A 171 6.13 -8.06 6.23
CA ILE A 171 6.33 -6.62 6.27
C ILE A 171 7.63 -6.40 7.05
N LYS A 172 8.52 -5.56 6.52
CA LYS A 172 9.68 -5.06 7.26
C LYS A 172 9.45 -3.61 7.56
N VAL A 173 9.41 -3.26 8.84
CA VAL A 173 9.27 -1.88 9.30
C VAL A 173 10.57 -1.41 9.90
N GLU A 174 11.10 -0.30 9.39
CA GLU A 174 12.35 0.31 9.83
C GLU A 174 12.08 1.78 10.20
N ARG A 175 12.68 2.24 11.29
CA ARG A 175 12.67 3.67 11.65
C ARG A 175 13.65 4.40 10.75
N ASP A 176 13.26 5.54 10.20
CA ASP A 176 14.18 6.43 9.51
C ASP A 176 14.68 7.50 10.49
N ASP A 177 15.95 7.41 10.86
CA ASP A 177 16.56 8.33 11.83
C ASP A 177 16.99 9.66 11.19
N GLN A 178 17.05 9.73 9.86
CA GLN A 178 17.44 10.92 9.09
C GLN A 178 16.25 11.54 8.37
N VAL A 179 15.28 12.04 9.14
CA VAL A 179 14.01 12.57 8.61
C VAL A 179 14.23 13.76 7.67
N GLU A 180 15.25 14.60 7.89
CA GLU A 180 15.51 15.73 7.01
C GLU A 180 15.84 15.27 5.58
N SER A 181 16.63 14.20 5.45
CA SER A 181 17.02 13.62 4.15
C SER A 181 15.86 12.93 3.42
N LEU A 182 14.83 12.51 4.17
CA LEU A 182 13.64 11.84 3.65
C LEU A 182 12.70 12.82 2.91
N THR A 183 12.82 14.13 3.19
CA THR A 183 11.92 15.16 2.64
C THR A 183 11.86 15.15 1.10
N ASP A 184 13.01 14.97 0.43
CA ASP A 184 13.09 14.95 -1.03
C ASP A 184 12.39 13.73 -1.63
N ASP A 185 12.45 12.59 -0.95
CA ASP A 185 11.71 11.40 -1.33
C ASP A 185 10.21 11.61 -1.13
N LEU A 186 9.78 12.13 0.02
CA LEU A 186 8.37 12.39 0.32
C LEU A 186 7.76 13.42 -0.64
N ARG A 187 8.52 14.41 -1.12
CA ARG A 187 8.09 15.35 -2.16
C ARG A 187 7.64 14.63 -3.42
N ARG A 188 8.33 13.55 -3.81
CA ARG A 188 7.99 12.75 -4.99
C ARG A 188 6.85 11.76 -4.75
N MET A 189 6.55 11.44 -3.49
CA MET A 189 5.50 10.50 -3.13
C MET A 189 4.12 11.16 -3.08
N LYS A 190 3.07 10.37 -3.34
CA LYS A 190 1.69 10.78 -3.10
C LYS A 190 1.41 10.68 -1.60
N MET A 191 0.92 11.76 -1.00
CA MET A 191 0.43 11.76 0.37
C MET A 191 -1.05 11.33 0.40
N ILE A 192 -1.37 10.36 1.25
CA ILE A 192 -2.74 9.96 1.58
C ILE A 192 -3.12 10.63 2.90
N ALA A 193 -4.23 11.34 2.91
CA ALA A 193 -4.72 11.99 4.13
C ALA A 193 -5.07 10.91 5.17
N PRO A 194 -4.72 11.11 6.45
CA PRO A 194 -5.07 10.18 7.51
C PRO A 194 -6.59 10.12 7.68
N ALA A 195 -7.13 8.93 7.98
CA ALA A 195 -8.53 8.69 8.24
C ALA A 195 -8.97 9.14 9.64
N VAL A 196 -8.01 9.31 10.55
CA VAL A 196 -8.21 9.89 11.88
C VAL A 196 -7.50 11.24 11.87
N ALA A 197 -8.27 12.30 12.12
CA ALA A 197 -7.76 13.63 12.45
C ALA A 197 -7.99 13.87 13.94
#